data_AF-A0A498BVN2-F1
#
_entry.id   AF-A0A498BVN2-F1
#
_cell.length_a   1.000
_cell.length_b   1.000
_cell.length_c   1.000
_cell.angle_alpha   90.00
_cell.angle_beta   90.00
_cell.angle_gamma   90.00
#
_symmetry.space_group_name_H-M   'P 1'
#
loop_
_entity.id
_entity.type
_entity.pdbx_description
1 polymer ?
#
loop_
_entity_poly.entity_id
_entity_poly.type
_entity_poly.pdbx_seq_one_letter_code
_entity_poly.pdbx_strand_id
1 'polypeptide(L)'
;MREYQARYKERHPERVAEGARRRSQAHRDRYPELTRERERADAARRREADPDQFRRWYQQNLERERKRGREAAQLRRRLTKLGLPPRKIHKTYAADRRKNEAAADAFFSRHRRINDQIRIRAESFEALPGHRAAVEFRARYLAASAIEKADARDREARARAIVDSARQRLPAKQLEQITEDVRMDSVARQLRGATPFNIDAEVQRRVHELVVERALRTPIDAHERDEMHRLIRASFPVPAQSRTERPAAQSRPRRAREGSQDRGHEL
;
A
#
# COMPACT_ATOMS: atom_id res chain seq x y z
N MET A 1 2.14 -26.02 -44.37
CA MET A 1 2.54 -26.64 -43.07
C MET A 1 3.71 -25.92 -42.38
N ARG A 2 4.82 -25.59 -43.06
CA ARG A 2 5.98 -24.92 -42.43
C ARG A 2 5.71 -23.47 -41.97
N GLU A 3 4.95 -22.68 -42.72
CA GLU A 3 4.58 -21.30 -42.34
C GLU A 3 3.64 -21.23 -41.13
N TYR A 4 2.69 -22.15 -41.01
CA TYR A 4 1.80 -22.24 -39.85
C TYR A 4 2.60 -22.52 -38.56
N GLN A 5 3.60 -23.41 -38.64
CA GLN A 5 4.49 -23.69 -37.51
C GLN A 5 5.40 -22.51 -37.17
N ALA A 6 5.85 -21.72 -38.15
CA ALA A 6 6.63 -20.51 -37.92
C ALA A 6 5.79 -19.45 -37.19
N ARG A 7 4.59 -19.14 -37.70
CA ARG A 7 3.63 -18.20 -37.08
C ARG A 7 3.20 -18.65 -35.68
N TYR A 8 3.05 -19.96 -35.45
CA TYR A 8 2.75 -20.51 -34.14
C TYR A 8 3.89 -20.33 -33.14
N LYS A 9 5.14 -20.50 -33.57
CA LYS A 9 6.34 -20.28 -32.74
C LYS A 9 6.50 -18.80 -32.37
N GLU A 10 6.20 -17.90 -33.30
CA GLU A 10 6.23 -16.45 -33.05
C GLU A 10 5.10 -15.99 -32.12
N ARG A 11 3.89 -16.54 -32.28
CA ARG A 11 2.73 -16.19 -31.45
C ARG A 11 2.80 -16.78 -30.03
N HIS A 12 3.47 -17.92 -29.84
CA HIS A 12 3.54 -18.62 -28.56
C HIS A 12 4.96 -19.07 -28.20
N PRO A 13 5.90 -18.13 -28.01
CA PRO A 13 7.31 -18.46 -27.75
C PRO A 13 7.47 -19.24 -26.44
N GLU A 14 6.68 -18.93 -25.41
CA GLU A 14 6.76 -19.59 -24.10
C GLU A 14 6.34 -21.07 -24.17
N ARG A 15 5.25 -21.39 -24.88
CA ARG A 15 4.79 -22.78 -25.03
C ARG A 15 5.76 -23.63 -25.84
N VAL A 16 6.39 -23.04 -26.84
CA VAL A 16 7.42 -23.71 -27.65
C VAL A 16 8.68 -23.94 -26.81
N ALA A 17 9.10 -22.96 -26.01
CA ALA A 17 10.22 -23.10 -25.09
C ALA A 17 9.94 -24.16 -24.02
N GLU A 18 8.73 -24.20 -23.47
CA GLU A 18 8.30 -25.20 -22.50
C GLU A 18 8.29 -26.61 -23.12
N GLY A 19 7.72 -26.77 -24.31
CA GLY A 19 7.72 -28.05 -25.04
C GLY A 19 9.13 -28.50 -25.43
N ALA A 20 10.04 -27.58 -25.76
CA ALA A 20 11.44 -27.88 -26.01
C ALA A 20 12.16 -28.33 -24.72
N ARG A 21 11.94 -27.63 -23.60
CA ARG A 21 12.47 -28.01 -22.28
C ARG A 21 11.99 -29.40 -21.86
N ARG A 22 10.69 -29.69 -22.00
CA ARG A 22 10.10 -31.01 -21.68
C ARG A 22 10.71 -32.12 -22.53
N ARG A 23 10.85 -31.92 -23.84
CA ARG A 23 11.48 -32.92 -24.74
C ARG A 23 12.96 -33.13 -24.42
N SER A 24 13.70 -32.04 -24.20
CA SER A 24 15.11 -32.12 -23.80
C SER A 24 15.26 -32.87 -22.47
N GLN A 25 14.39 -32.60 -21.51
CA GLN A 25 14.41 -33.27 -20.21
C GLN A 25 14.07 -34.76 -20.34
N ALA A 26 13.03 -35.12 -21.09
CA ALA A 26 12.66 -36.50 -21.37
C ALA A 26 13.80 -37.27 -22.07
N HIS A 27 14.53 -36.62 -22.98
CA HIS A 27 15.71 -37.22 -23.60
C HIS A 27 16.82 -37.49 -22.58
N ARG A 28 17.12 -36.55 -21.68
CA ARG A 28 18.10 -36.76 -20.61
C ARG A 28 17.72 -37.90 -19.68
N ASP A 29 16.43 -38.05 -19.39
CA ASP A 29 15.93 -39.09 -18.50
C ASP A 29 15.92 -40.47 -19.17
N ARG A 30 15.65 -40.54 -20.48
CA ARG A 30 15.69 -41.77 -21.27
C ARG A 30 17.12 -42.27 -21.56
N TYR A 31 18.07 -41.33 -21.71
CA TYR A 31 19.48 -41.64 -22.05
C TYR A 31 20.44 -40.90 -21.11
N PRO A 32 20.49 -41.26 -19.82
CA PRO A 32 21.28 -40.54 -18.82
C PRO A 32 22.79 -40.66 -19.07
N GLU A 33 23.28 -41.84 -19.43
CA GLU A 33 24.73 -42.04 -19.64
C GLU A 33 25.23 -41.33 -20.90
N LEU A 34 24.53 -41.47 -22.03
CA LEU A 34 24.88 -40.77 -23.27
C LEU A 34 24.84 -39.25 -23.12
N THR A 35 23.90 -38.73 -22.32
CA THR A 35 23.85 -37.30 -21.97
C THR A 35 25.09 -36.90 -21.16
N ARG A 36 25.46 -37.67 -20.14
CA ARG A 36 26.64 -37.38 -19.30
C ARG A 36 27.93 -37.44 -20.10
N GLU A 37 28.09 -38.42 -20.97
CA GLU A 37 29.26 -38.55 -21.85
C GLU A 37 29.39 -37.34 -22.76
N ARG A 38 28.30 -36.93 -23.41
CA ARG A 38 28.26 -35.73 -24.24
C ARG A 38 28.57 -34.47 -23.43
N GLU A 39 27.99 -34.32 -22.24
CA GLU A 39 28.25 -33.18 -21.37
C GLU A 39 29.70 -33.12 -20.89
N ARG A 40 30.34 -34.26 -20.61
CA ARG A 40 31.78 -34.35 -20.31
C ARG A 40 32.64 -33.95 -21.50
N ALA A 41 32.32 -34.47 -22.69
CA ALA A 41 33.04 -34.15 -23.92
C ALA A 41 32.90 -32.66 -24.30
N ASP A 42 31.71 -32.09 -24.15
CA ASP A 42 31.47 -30.66 -24.39
C ASP A 42 32.18 -29.79 -23.35
N ALA A 43 32.24 -30.22 -22.09
CA ALA A 43 33.00 -29.53 -21.05
C ALA A 43 34.52 -29.55 -21.33
N ALA A 44 35.06 -30.69 -21.79
CA ALA A 44 36.45 -30.80 -22.20
C ALA A 44 36.75 -29.87 -23.39
N ARG A 45 35.90 -29.88 -24.42
CA ARG A 45 36.03 -28.99 -25.58
C ARG A 45 35.98 -27.51 -25.21
N ARG A 46 35.11 -27.10 -24.28
CA ARG A 46 35.08 -25.70 -23.80
C ARG A 46 36.35 -25.30 -23.07
N ARG A 47 36.93 -26.22 -22.28
CA ARG A 47 38.20 -25.98 -21.58
C ARG A 47 39.36 -25.79 -22.55
N GLU A 48 39.36 -26.54 -23.64
CA GLU A 48 40.41 -26.50 -24.67
C GLU A 48 40.25 -25.29 -25.61
N ALA A 49 39.02 -24.96 -26.00
CA ALA A 49 38.73 -23.86 -26.92
C ALA A 49 39.00 -22.47 -26.33
N ASP A 50 38.72 -22.27 -25.03
CA ASP A 50 39.01 -21.01 -24.32
C ASP A 50 39.38 -21.28 -22.84
N PRO A 51 40.67 -21.50 -22.55
CA PRO A 51 41.12 -21.84 -21.20
C PRO A 51 40.98 -20.67 -20.22
N ASP A 52 41.00 -19.42 -20.69
CA ASP A 52 40.94 -18.23 -19.83
C ASP A 52 39.50 -17.95 -19.40
N GLN A 53 38.54 -18.08 -20.31
CA GLN A 53 37.13 -18.03 -19.96
C GLN A 53 36.75 -19.17 -19.01
N PHE A 54 37.26 -20.38 -19.24
CA PHE A 54 37.04 -21.50 -18.34
C PHE A 54 37.60 -21.22 -16.93
N ARG A 55 38.81 -20.67 -16.82
CA ARG A 55 39.43 -20.27 -15.55
C ARG A 55 38.58 -19.24 -14.79
N ARG A 56 38.10 -18.19 -15.47
CA ARG A 56 37.21 -17.18 -14.88
C ARG A 56 35.89 -17.78 -14.40
N TRP A 57 35.26 -18.61 -15.22
CA TRP A 57 34.02 -19.32 -14.86
C TRP A 57 34.22 -20.23 -13.64
N TYR A 58 35.34 -20.96 -13.60
CA TYR A 58 35.69 -21.85 -12.49
C TYR A 58 35.87 -21.08 -11.18
N GLN A 59 36.62 -19.98 -11.20
CA GLN A 59 36.79 -19.11 -10.03
C GLN A 59 35.46 -18.54 -9.53
N GLN A 60 34.61 -18.05 -10.44
CA GLN A 60 33.27 -17.56 -10.08
C GLN A 60 32.40 -18.65 -9.44
N ASN A 61 32.43 -19.88 -9.97
CA ASN A 61 31.68 -20.99 -9.38
C ASN A 61 32.22 -21.36 -8.00
N LEU A 62 33.54 -21.41 -7.84
CA LEU A 62 34.18 -21.66 -6.55
C LEU A 62 33.77 -20.61 -5.49
N GLU A 63 33.74 -19.34 -5.88
CA GLU A 63 33.28 -18.25 -5.00
C GLU A 63 31.79 -18.38 -4.64
N ARG A 64 30.94 -18.77 -5.60
CA ARG A 64 29.52 -19.05 -5.34
C ARG A 64 29.33 -20.18 -4.34
N GLU A 65 30.10 -21.26 -4.45
CA GLU A 65 30.08 -22.37 -3.49
C GLU A 65 30.54 -21.93 -2.11
N ARG A 66 31.65 -21.18 -2.02
CA ARG A 66 32.14 -20.59 -0.76
C ARG A 66 31.10 -19.66 -0.13
N LYS A 67 30.41 -18.85 -0.93
CA LYS A 67 29.33 -17.96 -0.46
C LYS A 67 28.17 -18.76 0.15
N ARG A 68 27.69 -19.80 -0.55
CA ARG A 68 26.65 -20.71 -0.01
C ARG A 68 27.07 -21.35 1.30
N GLY A 69 28.33 -21.77 1.41
CA GLY A 69 28.90 -22.30 2.65
C GLY A 69 28.86 -21.29 3.81
N ARG A 70 29.28 -20.04 3.56
CA ARG A 70 29.21 -18.94 4.55
C ARG A 70 27.78 -18.65 4.99
N GLU A 71 26.83 -18.59 4.05
CA GLU A 71 25.40 -18.37 4.34
C GLU A 71 24.82 -19.50 5.21
N ALA A 72 25.11 -20.76 4.88
CA ALA A 72 24.67 -21.91 5.67
C ALA A 72 25.28 -21.93 7.09
N ALA A 73 26.51 -21.47 7.25
CA ALA A 73 27.15 -21.31 8.57
C ALA A 73 26.51 -20.18 9.38
N GLN A 74 26.23 -19.02 8.75
CA GLN A 74 25.54 -17.91 9.41
C GLN A 74 24.13 -18.30 9.85
N LEU A 75 23.37 -19.01 9.02
CA LEU A 75 22.05 -19.49 9.37
C LEU A 75 22.10 -20.43 10.58
N ARG A 76 23.05 -21.37 10.61
CA ARG A 76 23.24 -22.27 11.76
C ARG A 76 23.50 -21.50 13.05
N ARG A 77 24.42 -20.52 13.03
CA ARG A 77 24.71 -19.66 14.19
C ARG A 77 23.47 -18.89 14.67
N ARG A 78 22.67 -18.35 13.74
CA ARG A 78 21.42 -17.65 14.07
C ARG A 78 20.40 -18.57 14.73
N LEU A 79 20.21 -19.77 14.19
CA LEU A 79 19.31 -20.77 14.77
C LEU A 79 19.76 -21.16 16.18
N THR A 80 21.05 -21.44 16.38
CA THR A 80 21.61 -21.75 17.71
C THR A 80 21.40 -20.59 18.70
N LYS A 81 21.64 -19.35 18.28
CA LYS A 81 21.42 -18.16 19.13
C LYS A 81 19.94 -18.02 19.55
N LEU A 82 19.02 -18.44 18.70
CA LEU A 82 17.58 -18.41 18.97
C LEU A 82 17.09 -19.66 19.71
N GLY A 83 17.98 -20.58 20.09
CA GLY A 83 17.60 -21.86 20.71
C GLY A 83 16.82 -22.80 19.76
N LEU A 84 16.81 -22.50 18.46
CA LEU A 84 16.09 -23.29 17.47
C LEU A 84 16.97 -24.44 16.96
N PRO A 85 16.39 -25.64 16.75
CA PRO A 85 17.14 -26.76 16.21
C PRO A 85 17.65 -26.45 14.80
N PRO A 86 18.83 -26.97 14.42
CA PRO A 86 19.34 -26.81 13.07
C PRO A 86 18.37 -27.46 12.08
N ARG A 87 18.25 -26.85 10.90
CA ARG A 87 17.40 -27.37 9.83
C ARG A 87 17.84 -28.80 9.45
N LYS A 88 16.95 -29.78 9.63
CA LYS A 88 17.13 -31.14 9.12
C LYS A 88 17.01 -31.10 7.59
N ILE A 89 18.11 -31.39 6.90
CA ILE A 89 18.13 -31.49 5.44
C ILE A 89 17.89 -32.95 5.08
N HIS A 90 16.69 -33.26 4.61
CA HIS A 90 16.39 -34.57 4.04
C HIS A 90 16.98 -34.62 2.63
N LYS A 91 17.93 -35.54 2.43
CA LYS A 91 18.43 -35.84 1.08
C LYS A 91 17.34 -36.63 0.37
N THR A 92 16.77 -36.06 -0.67
CA THR A 92 15.87 -36.75 -1.59
C THR A 92 16.59 -37.02 -2.89
N TYR A 93 16.38 -38.20 -3.48
CA TYR A 93 16.94 -38.49 -4.79
C TYR A 93 16.32 -37.57 -5.85
N ALA A 94 17.08 -37.28 -6.91
CA ALA A 94 16.61 -36.39 -7.97
C ALA A 94 15.30 -36.88 -8.61
N ALA A 95 15.13 -38.21 -8.75
CA ALA A 95 13.90 -38.82 -9.26
C ALA A 95 12.69 -38.53 -8.35
N ASP A 96 12.84 -38.71 -7.03
CA ASP A 96 11.77 -38.47 -6.07
C ASP A 96 11.42 -36.99 -5.95
N ARG A 97 12.42 -36.11 -5.99
CA ARG A 97 12.20 -34.67 -6.03
C ARG A 97 11.34 -34.28 -7.23
N ARG A 98 11.64 -34.80 -8.42
CA ARG A 98 10.86 -34.53 -9.63
C ARG A 98 9.46 -35.12 -9.56
N LYS A 99 9.30 -36.33 -9.03
CA LYS A 99 7.98 -36.93 -8.79
C LYS A 99 7.13 -36.08 -7.85
N ASN A 100 7.72 -35.60 -6.76
CA ASN A 100 7.04 -34.75 -5.78
C ASN A 100 6.70 -33.38 -6.37
N GLU A 101 7.59 -32.79 -7.15
CA GLU A 101 7.35 -31.53 -7.85
C GLU A 101 6.21 -31.67 -8.87
N ALA A 102 6.23 -32.73 -9.70
CA ALA A 102 5.15 -33.03 -10.64
C ALA A 102 3.81 -33.31 -9.92
N ALA A 103 3.84 -34.02 -8.79
CA ALA A 103 2.65 -34.29 -7.98
C ALA A 103 2.11 -33.00 -7.34
N ALA A 104 2.99 -32.13 -6.84
CA ALA A 104 2.62 -30.83 -6.30
C ALA A 104 2.02 -29.93 -7.39
N ASP A 105 2.66 -29.83 -8.55
CA ASP A 105 2.16 -29.07 -9.68
C ASP A 105 0.79 -29.59 -10.13
N ALA A 106 0.61 -30.91 -10.24
CA ALA A 106 -0.70 -31.51 -10.54
C ALA A 106 -1.75 -31.20 -9.46
N PHE A 107 -1.36 -31.21 -8.19
CA PHE A 107 -2.24 -30.90 -7.07
C PHE A 107 -2.67 -29.43 -7.04
N PHE A 108 -1.77 -28.49 -7.33
CA PHE A 108 -1.99 -27.04 -7.27
C PHE A 108 -2.57 -26.47 -8.57
N SER A 109 -2.25 -27.03 -9.74
CA SER A 109 -2.82 -26.63 -11.03
C SER A 109 -4.26 -27.12 -11.21
N ARG A 110 -4.67 -28.17 -10.47
CA ARG A 110 -6.04 -28.68 -10.51
C ARG A 110 -7.02 -27.60 -10.06
N HIS A 111 -7.86 -27.15 -10.97
CA HIS A 111 -9.02 -26.31 -10.65
C HIS A 111 -10.01 -27.13 -9.84
N ARG A 112 -10.08 -26.85 -8.53
CA ARG A 112 -10.99 -27.51 -7.60
C ARG A 112 -12.37 -26.89 -7.70
N ARG A 113 -13.39 -27.72 -7.80
CA ARG A 113 -14.78 -27.27 -7.69
C ARG A 113 -15.00 -26.73 -6.27
N ILE A 114 -15.97 -25.82 -6.10
CA ILE A 114 -16.27 -25.17 -4.83
C ILE A 114 -16.48 -26.20 -3.70
N ASN A 115 -17.13 -27.33 -3.98
CA ASN A 115 -17.34 -28.41 -3.01
C ASN A 115 -16.04 -29.10 -2.55
N ASP A 116 -15.07 -29.28 -3.46
CA ASP A 116 -13.76 -29.82 -3.09
C ASP A 116 -13.01 -28.83 -2.19
N GLN A 117 -13.12 -27.53 -2.47
CA GLN A 117 -12.52 -26.49 -1.63
C GLN A 117 -13.15 -26.47 -0.24
N ILE A 118 -14.48 -26.59 -0.14
CA ILE A 118 -15.20 -26.68 1.14
C ILE A 118 -14.75 -27.92 1.92
N ARG A 119 -14.65 -29.09 1.26
CA ARG A 119 -14.22 -30.33 1.90
C ARG A 119 -12.78 -30.25 2.41
N ILE A 120 -11.84 -29.78 1.58
CA ILE A 120 -10.44 -29.62 1.97
C ILE A 120 -10.31 -28.60 3.09
N ARG A 121 -11.11 -27.53 3.06
CA ARG A 121 -11.19 -26.57 4.15
C ARG A 121 -11.70 -27.25 5.42
N ALA A 122 -12.76 -28.04 5.38
CA ALA A 122 -13.24 -28.79 6.54
C ALA A 122 -12.16 -29.76 7.09
N GLU A 123 -11.56 -30.58 6.23
CA GLU A 123 -10.51 -31.55 6.59
C GLU A 123 -9.25 -30.88 7.17
N SER A 124 -8.85 -29.73 6.62
CA SER A 124 -7.67 -28.98 7.10
C SER A 124 -7.95 -28.23 8.41
N PHE A 125 -9.21 -27.90 8.69
CA PHE A 125 -9.62 -27.06 9.82
C PHE A 125 -9.82 -27.88 11.11
N GLU A 126 -10.12 -29.18 11.01
CA GLU A 126 -10.27 -30.08 12.17
C GLU A 126 -8.92 -30.57 12.74
N ALA A 127 -7.82 -30.47 11.98
CA ALA A 127 -6.55 -31.12 12.31
C ALA A 127 -5.60 -30.32 13.23
N LEU A 128 -5.90 -29.06 13.57
CA LEU A 128 -4.97 -28.18 14.30
C LEU A 128 -5.46 -27.82 15.72
N PRO A 129 -4.71 -28.19 16.78
CA PRO A 129 -5.02 -27.77 18.15
C PRO A 129 -5.00 -26.24 18.25
N GLY A 130 -6.07 -25.63 18.78
CA GLY A 130 -6.20 -24.17 18.98
C GLY A 130 -6.94 -23.41 17.86
N HIS A 131 -7.28 -24.06 16.75
CA HIS A 131 -7.94 -23.40 15.62
C HIS A 131 -9.37 -22.93 15.94
N ARG A 132 -10.13 -23.73 16.71
CA ARG A 132 -11.49 -23.37 17.15
C ARG A 132 -11.50 -22.05 17.94
N ALA A 133 -10.56 -21.87 18.85
CA ALA A 133 -10.40 -20.64 19.61
C ALA A 133 -10.05 -19.43 18.71
N ALA A 134 -9.21 -19.63 17.69
CA ALA A 134 -8.88 -18.57 16.73
C ALA A 134 -10.07 -18.15 15.85
N VAL A 135 -10.92 -19.11 15.43
CA VAL A 135 -12.14 -18.83 14.67
C VAL A 135 -13.16 -18.09 15.53
N GLU A 136 -13.37 -18.54 16.77
CA GLU A 136 -14.28 -17.88 17.72
C GLU A 136 -13.80 -16.46 18.05
N PHE A 137 -12.49 -16.27 18.27
CA PHE A 137 -11.89 -14.95 18.47
C PHE A 137 -12.11 -14.03 17.27
N ARG A 138 -11.88 -14.53 16.04
CA ARG A 138 -12.09 -13.76 14.82
C ARG A 138 -13.56 -13.39 14.63
N ALA A 139 -14.48 -14.30 14.92
CA ALA A 139 -15.91 -14.02 14.83
C ALA A 139 -16.34 -12.93 15.83
N ARG A 140 -15.85 -13.01 17.07
CA ARG A 140 -16.10 -11.97 18.09
C ARG A 140 -15.50 -10.62 17.70
N TYR A 141 -14.27 -10.60 17.17
CA TYR A 141 -13.64 -9.38 16.69
C TYR A 141 -14.42 -8.73 15.55
N LEU A 142 -14.85 -9.53 14.57
CA LEU A 142 -15.65 -9.03 13.45
C LEU A 142 -17.01 -8.48 13.92
N ALA A 143 -17.68 -9.19 14.85
CA ALA A 143 -18.93 -8.71 15.44
C ALA A 143 -18.76 -7.39 16.21
N ALA A 144 -17.73 -7.29 17.05
CA ALA A 144 -17.41 -6.05 17.76
C ALA A 144 -17.13 -4.89 16.80
N SER A 145 -16.31 -5.14 15.76
CA SER A 145 -16.01 -4.12 14.74
C SER A 145 -17.25 -3.71 13.91
N ALA A 146 -18.24 -4.59 13.77
CA ALA A 146 -19.47 -4.29 13.08
C ALA A 146 -20.39 -3.39 13.93
N ILE A 147 -20.46 -3.64 15.23
CA ILE A 147 -21.17 -2.79 16.20
C ILE A 147 -20.55 -1.39 16.23
N GLU A 148 -19.23 -1.28 16.37
CA GLU A 148 -18.53 0.02 16.35
C GLU A 148 -18.80 0.82 15.05
N LYS A 149 -18.84 0.13 13.90
CA LYS A 149 -19.15 0.77 12.62
C LYS A 149 -20.61 1.20 12.51
N ALA A 150 -21.54 0.43 13.08
CA ALA A 150 -22.95 0.81 13.14
C ALA A 150 -23.12 2.05 14.03
N ASP A 151 -22.53 2.05 15.22
CA ASP A 151 -22.57 3.17 16.15
C ASP A 151 -21.95 4.44 15.54
N ALA A 152 -20.85 4.31 14.79
CA ALA A 152 -20.22 5.43 14.10
C ALA A 152 -21.13 6.02 13.00
N ARG A 153 -21.84 5.17 12.25
CA ARG A 153 -22.81 5.61 11.23
C ARG A 153 -24.00 6.32 11.87
N ASP A 154 -24.51 5.80 12.98
CA ASP A 154 -25.62 6.42 13.70
C ASP A 154 -25.21 7.78 14.28
N ARG A 155 -23.99 7.90 14.83
CA ARG A 155 -23.43 9.18 15.27
C ARG A 155 -23.30 10.18 14.13
N GLU A 156 -22.81 9.76 12.97
CA GLU A 156 -22.71 10.61 11.79
C GLU A 156 -24.10 11.06 11.29
N ALA A 157 -25.08 10.15 11.25
CA ALA A 157 -26.45 10.45 10.85
C ALA A 157 -27.10 11.49 11.79
N ARG A 158 -26.89 11.37 13.11
CA ARG A 158 -27.34 12.36 14.10
C ARG A 158 -26.68 13.72 13.87
N ALA A 159 -25.36 13.75 13.67
CA ALA A 159 -24.63 15.00 13.41
C ALA A 159 -25.15 15.72 12.15
N ARG A 160 -25.43 14.97 11.08
CA ARG A 160 -26.03 15.51 9.84
C ARG A 160 -27.43 16.07 10.10
N ALA A 161 -28.29 15.34 10.81
CA ALA A 161 -29.64 15.80 11.12
C ALA A 161 -29.64 17.10 11.94
N ILE A 162 -28.70 17.27 12.88
CA ILE A 162 -28.55 18.50 13.66
C ILE A 162 -28.16 19.67 12.74
N VAL A 163 -27.16 19.48 11.87
CA VAL A 163 -26.72 20.49 10.90
C VAL A 163 -27.86 20.87 9.94
N ASP A 164 -28.59 19.90 9.41
CA ASP A 164 -29.71 20.12 8.51
C ASP A 164 -30.85 20.89 9.21
N SER A 165 -31.15 20.53 10.47
CA SER A 165 -32.15 21.25 11.27
C SER A 165 -31.72 22.70 11.56
N ALA A 166 -30.44 22.95 11.82
CA ALA A 166 -29.91 24.28 12.03
C ALA A 166 -29.94 25.10 10.73
N ARG A 167 -29.71 24.44 9.58
CA ARG A 167 -29.82 25.05 8.25
C ARG A 167 -31.24 25.48 7.91
N GLN A 168 -32.22 24.63 8.18
CA GLN A 168 -33.64 24.94 7.96
C GLN A 168 -34.15 26.10 8.82
N ARG A 169 -33.51 26.36 9.97
CA ARG A 169 -33.86 27.46 10.90
C ARG A 169 -33.16 28.78 10.59
N LEU A 170 -32.44 28.90 9.48
CA LEU A 170 -31.84 30.16 9.04
C LEU A 170 -32.91 31.06 8.40
N PRO A 171 -33.18 32.24 8.97
CA PRO A 171 -34.10 33.19 8.36
C PRO A 171 -33.53 33.74 7.05
N ALA A 172 -34.38 33.91 6.03
CA ALA A 172 -33.99 34.41 4.71
C ALA A 172 -33.21 35.74 4.79
N LYS A 173 -33.62 36.64 5.69
CA LYS A 173 -32.93 37.92 5.94
C LYS A 173 -31.47 37.77 6.35
N GLN A 174 -31.12 36.70 7.09
CA GLN A 174 -29.72 36.44 7.47
C GLN A 174 -28.89 35.95 6.28
N LEU A 175 -29.49 35.17 5.37
CA LEU A 175 -28.82 34.75 4.14
C LEU A 175 -28.57 35.95 3.20
N GLU A 176 -29.54 36.85 3.10
CA GLU A 176 -29.40 38.11 2.35
C GLU A 176 -28.29 38.98 2.93
N GLN A 177 -28.24 39.13 4.25
CA GLN A 177 -27.18 39.87 4.93
C GLN A 177 -25.79 39.28 4.67
N ILE A 178 -25.62 37.96 4.79
CA ILE A 178 -24.35 37.28 4.50
C ILE A 178 -23.94 37.50 3.04
N THR A 179 -24.91 37.45 2.12
CA THR A 179 -24.65 37.67 0.69
C THR A 179 -24.15 39.07 0.43
N GLU A 180 -24.77 40.07 1.08
CA GLU A 180 -24.38 41.46 0.94
C GLU A 180 -23.01 41.73 1.60
N ASP A 181 -22.75 41.18 2.79
CA ASP A 181 -21.45 41.28 3.45
C ASP A 181 -20.32 40.71 2.56
N VAL A 182 -20.55 39.56 1.93
CA VAL A 182 -19.58 38.94 1.01
C VAL A 182 -19.35 39.80 -0.24
N ARG A 183 -20.41 40.42 -0.79
CA ARG A 183 -20.28 41.35 -1.92
C ARG A 183 -19.45 42.57 -1.54
N MET A 184 -19.76 43.19 -0.41
CA MET A 184 -19.03 44.36 0.10
C MET A 184 -17.55 44.03 0.38
N ASP A 185 -17.28 42.87 0.97
CA ASP A 185 -15.91 42.40 1.21
C ASP A 185 -15.15 42.12 -0.10
N SER A 186 -15.84 41.60 -1.13
CA SER A 186 -15.27 41.37 -2.45
C SER A 186 -14.88 42.68 -3.14
N VAL A 187 -15.76 43.69 -3.09
CA VAL A 187 -15.48 45.05 -3.59
C VAL A 187 -14.31 45.68 -2.82
N ALA A 188 -14.30 45.56 -1.49
CA ALA A 188 -13.20 46.05 -0.66
C ALA A 188 -11.87 45.36 -0.99
N ARG A 189 -11.87 44.06 -1.34
CA ARG A 189 -10.69 43.34 -1.84
C ARG A 189 -10.19 43.89 -3.16
N GLN A 190 -11.09 44.14 -4.12
CA GLN A 190 -10.74 44.72 -5.42
C GLN A 190 -10.11 46.12 -5.28
N LEU A 191 -10.67 46.97 -4.42
CA LEU A 191 -10.12 48.30 -4.12
C LEU A 191 -8.72 48.24 -3.51
N ARG A 192 -8.35 47.12 -2.88
CA ARG A 192 -7.01 46.87 -2.31
C ARG A 192 -6.08 46.13 -3.29
N GLY A 193 -6.49 45.91 -4.54
CA GLY A 193 -5.70 45.20 -5.54
C GLY A 193 -5.64 43.68 -5.38
N ALA A 194 -6.54 43.08 -4.59
CA ALA A 194 -6.66 41.64 -4.44
C ALA A 194 -7.73 41.05 -5.39
N THR A 195 -7.68 39.75 -5.62
CA THR A 195 -8.69 39.03 -6.40
C THR A 195 -10.06 39.08 -5.69
N PRO A 196 -11.16 39.32 -6.41
CA PRO A 196 -12.50 39.27 -5.82
C PRO A 196 -12.83 37.87 -5.32
N PHE A 197 -13.73 37.78 -4.33
CA PHE A 197 -14.25 36.49 -3.90
C PHE A 197 -15.12 35.86 -4.98
N ASN A 198 -15.09 34.53 -5.06
CA ASN A 198 -16.20 33.78 -5.64
C ASN A 198 -17.37 33.88 -4.66
N ILE A 199 -18.34 34.74 -4.99
CA ILE A 199 -19.46 35.11 -4.11
C ILE A 199 -20.21 33.86 -3.64
N ASP A 200 -20.56 32.95 -4.54
CA ASP A 200 -21.33 31.76 -4.20
C ASP A 200 -20.56 30.83 -3.25
N ALA A 201 -19.28 30.59 -3.54
CA ALA A 201 -18.45 29.73 -2.70
C ALA A 201 -18.22 30.31 -1.29
N GLU A 202 -18.00 31.63 -1.21
CA GLU A 202 -17.76 32.35 0.04
C GLU A 202 -19.04 32.46 0.88
N VAL A 203 -20.19 32.72 0.25
CA VAL A 203 -21.51 32.71 0.91
C VAL A 203 -21.79 31.32 1.47
N GLN A 204 -21.61 30.25 0.68
CA GLN A 204 -21.81 28.88 1.18
C GLN A 204 -20.88 28.56 2.36
N ARG A 205 -19.63 29.07 2.34
CA ARG A 205 -18.70 28.90 3.47
C ARG A 205 -19.19 29.60 4.74
N ARG A 206 -19.58 30.87 4.66
CA ARG A 206 -20.03 31.64 5.83
C ARG A 206 -21.36 31.13 6.37
N VAL A 207 -22.28 30.73 5.48
CA VAL A 207 -23.53 30.05 5.87
C VAL A 207 -23.21 28.75 6.60
N HIS A 208 -22.29 27.94 6.06
CA HIS A 208 -21.87 26.69 6.71
C HIS A 208 -21.27 26.93 8.10
N GLU A 209 -20.37 27.89 8.24
CA GLU A 209 -19.77 28.26 9.54
C GLU A 209 -20.84 28.67 10.56
N LEU A 210 -21.83 29.46 10.13
CA LEU A 210 -22.94 29.89 10.98
C LEU A 210 -23.87 28.71 11.36
N VAL A 211 -24.18 27.82 10.42
CA VAL A 211 -24.98 26.61 10.67
C VAL A 211 -24.28 25.75 11.72
N VAL A 212 -22.97 25.51 11.55
CA VAL A 212 -22.16 24.74 12.49
C VAL A 212 -22.14 25.41 13.85
N GLU A 213 -21.88 26.72 13.94
CA GLU A 213 -21.90 27.44 15.22
C GLU A 213 -23.26 27.30 15.94
N ARG A 214 -24.36 27.44 15.20
CA ARG A 214 -25.70 27.32 15.76
C ARG A 214 -26.05 25.90 16.19
N ALA A 215 -25.64 24.90 15.40
CA ALA A 215 -25.74 23.48 15.75
C ALA A 215 -24.99 23.15 17.05
N LEU A 216 -23.85 23.79 17.28
CA LEU A 216 -23.02 23.57 18.47
C LEU A 216 -23.58 24.24 19.75
N ARG A 217 -24.45 25.25 19.59
CA ARG A 217 -25.17 25.91 20.70
C ARG A 217 -26.38 25.12 21.19
N THR A 218 -26.76 24.03 20.52
CA THR A 218 -27.83 23.13 20.97
C THR A 218 -27.42 22.50 22.32
N PRO A 219 -28.32 22.43 23.32
CA PRO A 219 -27.99 21.83 24.61
C PRO A 219 -27.76 20.32 24.43
N ILE A 220 -26.50 19.92 24.55
CA ILE A 220 -26.00 18.54 24.47
C ILE A 220 -24.98 18.39 25.59
N ASP A 221 -24.85 17.20 26.17
CA ASP A 221 -23.88 16.92 27.23
C ASP A 221 -22.45 17.28 26.80
N ALA A 222 -21.62 17.77 27.73
CA ALA A 222 -20.30 18.33 27.42
C ALA A 222 -19.37 17.33 26.70
N HIS A 223 -19.45 16.04 27.04
CA HIS A 223 -18.65 14.98 26.40
C HIS A 223 -19.13 14.69 24.96
N GLU A 224 -20.45 14.64 24.76
CA GLU A 224 -21.06 14.46 23.45
C GLU A 224 -20.85 15.69 22.56
N ARG A 225 -20.75 16.90 23.15
CA ARG A 225 -20.46 18.14 22.44
C ARG A 225 -19.09 18.08 21.75
N ASP A 226 -18.02 17.70 22.45
CA ASP A 226 -16.66 17.61 21.88
C ASP A 226 -16.54 16.55 20.78
N GLU A 227 -17.20 15.41 20.95
CA GLU A 227 -17.24 14.37 19.93
C GLU A 227 -18.06 14.80 18.70
N MET A 228 -19.20 15.44 18.92
CA MET A 228 -20.02 16.03 17.87
C MET A 228 -19.27 17.16 17.13
N HIS A 229 -18.48 17.98 17.83
CA HIS A 229 -17.59 18.98 17.22
C HIS A 229 -16.61 18.34 16.23
N ARG A 230 -15.99 17.20 16.61
CA ARG A 230 -15.08 16.46 15.73
C ARG A 230 -15.82 15.88 14.53
N LEU A 231 -16.98 15.26 14.75
CA LEU A 231 -17.78 14.64 13.68
C LEU A 231 -18.30 15.68 12.69
N ILE A 232 -18.90 16.78 13.14
CA ILE A 232 -19.40 17.85 12.25
C ILE A 232 -18.28 18.44 11.40
N ARG A 233 -17.09 18.69 11.98
CA ARG A 233 -15.94 19.18 11.22
C ARG A 233 -15.38 18.16 10.22
N ALA A 234 -15.45 16.86 10.54
CA ALA A 234 -14.97 15.80 9.67
C ALA A 234 -15.93 15.48 8.52
N SER A 235 -17.25 15.51 8.79
CA SER A 235 -18.30 15.23 7.81
C SER A 235 -18.53 16.38 6.82
N PHE A 236 -18.16 17.61 7.20
CA PHE A 236 -18.34 18.79 6.36
C PHE A 236 -17.05 19.63 6.27
N PRO A 237 -16.04 19.13 5.53
CA PRO A 237 -14.80 19.87 5.33
C PRO A 237 -15.09 21.15 4.54
N VAL A 238 -14.63 22.29 5.08
CA VAL A 238 -14.66 23.57 4.37
C VAL A 238 -13.92 23.41 3.03
N PRO A 239 -14.52 23.77 1.88
CA PRO A 239 -13.87 23.62 0.59
C PRO A 239 -12.53 24.38 0.59
N ALA A 240 -11.45 23.65 0.27
CA ALA A 240 -10.06 24.11 0.38
C ALA A 240 -9.70 25.32 -0.51
N GLN A 241 -10.62 25.76 -1.37
CA GLN A 241 -10.38 26.76 -2.41
C GLN A 241 -10.21 28.21 -1.91
N SER A 242 -10.34 28.48 -0.61
CA SER A 242 -10.12 29.83 -0.05
C SER A 242 -8.85 29.96 0.82
N ARG A 243 -8.05 28.90 0.99
CA ARG A 243 -6.83 28.93 1.82
C ARG A 243 -5.55 29.37 1.09
N THR A 244 -5.57 29.50 -0.23
CA THR A 244 -4.36 29.79 -1.03
C THR A 244 -4.00 31.26 -1.17
N GLU A 245 -4.72 32.19 -0.55
CA GLU A 245 -4.39 33.62 -0.64
C GLU A 245 -4.40 34.30 0.73
N ARG A 246 -3.57 33.81 1.65
CA ARG A 246 -2.96 34.73 2.62
C ARG A 246 -1.71 35.29 1.97
N PRO A 247 -1.68 36.59 1.58
CA PRO A 247 -0.42 37.19 1.17
C PRO A 247 0.56 37.06 2.34
N ALA A 248 1.73 36.49 2.05
CA ALA A 248 2.84 36.44 2.99
C ALA A 248 3.02 37.83 3.59
N ALA A 249 3.01 37.90 4.92
CA ALA A 249 3.26 39.13 5.65
C ALA A 249 4.54 39.77 5.09
N GLN A 250 4.38 40.94 4.46
CA GLN A 250 5.49 41.73 3.95
C GLN A 250 6.42 42.03 5.12
N SER A 251 7.57 41.38 5.09
CA SER A 251 8.72 41.64 5.95
C SER A 251 9.07 43.13 5.80
N ARG A 252 8.71 43.93 6.80
CA ARG A 252 9.09 45.35 6.84
C ARG A 252 10.62 45.45 6.80
N PRO A 253 11.21 46.26 5.90
CA PRO A 253 12.64 46.51 5.92
C PRO A 253 13.01 47.27 7.21
N ARG A 254 14.01 46.76 7.91
CA ARG A 254 14.66 47.37 9.07
C ARG A 254 15.16 48.75 8.65
N ARG A 255 14.57 49.83 9.20
CA ARG A 255 15.09 51.20 9.06
C ARG A 255 16.52 51.23 9.59
N ALA A 256 17.47 51.55 8.72
CA ALA A 256 18.81 51.96 9.10
C ALA A 256 18.69 53.21 9.99
N ARG A 257 19.24 53.12 11.20
CA ARG A 257 19.43 54.27 12.09
C ARG A 257 20.62 55.05 11.54
N GLU A 258 20.34 56.16 10.88
CA GLU A 258 21.32 57.23 10.68
C GLU A 258 21.66 57.80 12.05
N GLY A 259 22.92 57.65 12.46
CA GLY A 259 23.48 58.29 13.64
C GLY A 259 23.80 59.73 13.32
N SER A 260 22.98 60.65 13.81
CA SER A 260 23.27 62.09 13.81
C SER A 260 24.38 62.38 14.82
N GLN A 261 25.43 63.01 14.33
CA GLN A 261 26.44 63.73 15.10
C GLN A 261 25.81 65.00 15.68
N ASP A 262 25.99 65.23 16.98
CA ASP A 262 26.08 66.56 17.64
C ASP A 262 26.54 66.30 19.08
N ARG A 263 27.80 66.57 19.47
CA ARG A 263 28.43 67.85 19.84
C ARG A 263 27.71 68.61 20.98
N GLY A 264 28.49 68.88 22.02
CA GLY A 264 28.17 69.68 23.22
C GLY A 264 28.52 68.88 24.48
N HIS A 265 29.34 69.30 25.42
CA HIS A 265 29.95 70.59 25.70
C HIS A 265 31.19 70.35 26.58
N GLU A 266 32.21 71.17 26.38
CA GLU A 266 33.33 71.39 27.30
C GLU A 266 32.81 71.77 28.70
N LEU A 267 33.43 71.20 29.74
CA LEU A 267 34.06 71.88 30.88
C LEU A 267 35.03 70.90 31.56
#